data_AF-A0A3D0GXE4-F1
#
_entry.id   AF-A0A3D0GXE4-F1
#
_cell.length_a   1.000
_cell.length_b   1.000
_cell.length_c   1.000
_cell.angle_alpha   90.00
_cell.angle_beta   90.00
_cell.angle_gamma   90.00
#
_symmetry.space_group_name_H-M   'P 1'
#
loop_
_entity.id
_entity.type
_entity.pdbx_description
1 polymer ?
#
loop_
_entity_poly.entity_id
_entity_poly.type
_entity_poly.pdbx_seq_one_letter_code
_entity_poly.pdbx_strand_id
1 'polypeptide(L)'
;MESEKLFDNKALKRLIIPLMFEQLLAILVGLVDTVMVARAGEEAVSGVALVDNINRLIIQVMSALATGGAVICSQYIGKGIKREAKKAAAQLELLM
;
A
#
# COMPACT_ATOMS: atom_id res chain seq x y z
N MET A 1 -0.03 33.13 -18.31
CA MET A 1 0.67 32.17 -17.43
C MET A 1 -0.41 31.38 -16.70
N GLU A 2 -1.19 30.59 -17.44
CA GLU A 2 -2.27 29.78 -16.88
C GLU A 2 -1.69 28.43 -16.47
N SER A 3 -1.77 28.13 -15.19
CA SER A 3 -1.50 26.79 -14.68
C SER A 3 -2.63 25.89 -15.17
N GLU A 4 -2.43 25.25 -16.33
CA GLU A 4 -3.26 24.15 -16.79
C GLU A 4 -3.20 23.05 -15.72
N LYS A 5 -4.32 22.84 -15.02
CA LYS A 5 -4.43 21.76 -14.03
C LYS A 5 -4.35 20.43 -14.78
N LEU A 6 -3.22 19.74 -14.64
CA LEU A 6 -2.97 18.40 -15.21
C LEU A 6 -4.05 17.36 -14.85
N PHE A 7 -4.80 17.56 -13.76
CA PHE A 7 -5.87 16.68 -13.32
C PHE A 7 -7.11 17.47 -12.90
N ASP A 8 -8.27 17.10 -13.46
CA ASP A 8 -9.56 17.68 -13.06
C ASP A 8 -9.95 17.23 -11.65
N ASN A 9 -10.45 18.16 -10.83
CA ASN A 9 -10.87 17.91 -9.44
C ASN A 9 -11.97 16.83 -9.35
N LYS A 10 -12.79 16.68 -10.40
CA LYS A 10 -13.81 15.64 -10.48
C LYS A 10 -13.21 14.25 -10.67
N ALA A 11 -12.14 14.15 -11.47
CA ALA A 11 -11.39 12.90 -11.67
C ALA A 11 -10.67 12.48 -10.38
N LEU A 12 -10.05 13.43 -9.67
CA LEU A 12 -9.37 13.17 -8.41
C LEU A 12 -10.33 12.67 -7.33
N LYS A 13 -11.51 13.30 -7.19
CA LYS A 13 -12.56 12.83 -6.26
C LYS A 13 -13.08 11.45 -6.61
N ARG A 14 -13.25 11.13 -7.90
CA ARG A 14 -13.71 9.81 -8.37
C ARG A 14 -12.69 8.70 -8.05
N LEU A 15 -11.41 9.03 -7.88
CA LEU A 15 -10.37 8.08 -7.47
C LEU A 15 -10.23 7.98 -5.94
N ILE A 16 -10.18 9.12 -5.25
CA ILE A 16 -9.92 9.16 -3.80
C ILE A 16 -11.08 8.56 -3.00
N ILE A 17 -12.33 8.81 -3.38
CA ILE A 17 -13.50 8.31 -2.65
C ILE A 17 -13.49 6.77 -2.55
N PRO A 18 -13.43 6.00 -3.66
CA PRO A 18 -13.40 4.55 -3.57
C PRO A 18 -12.15 4.00 -2.86
N LEU A 19 -10.98 4.62 -3.05
CA LEU A 19 -9.75 4.24 -2.36
C LEU A 19 -9.90 4.36 -0.83
N MET A 20 -10.59 5.39 -0.35
CA MET A 20 -10.83 5.55 1.09
C MET A 20 -11.77 4.50 1.66
N PHE A 21 -12.80 4.11 0.90
CA PHE A 21 -13.68 3.01 1.29
C PHE A 21 -12.94 1.67 1.33
N GLU A 22 -12.08 1.39 0.34
CA GLU A 22 -11.22 0.20 0.33
C GLU A 22 -10.34 0.13 1.58
N GLN A 23 -9.67 1.23 1.92
CA GLN A 23 -8.79 1.29 3.10
C GLN A 23 -9.57 1.10 4.41
N LEU A 24 -10.78 1.65 4.50
CA LEU A 24 -11.67 1.46 5.66
C LEU A 24 -12.07 -0.01 5.82
N LEU A 25 -12.45 -0.67 4.72
CA LEU A 25 -12.83 -2.08 4.73
C LEU A 25 -11.65 -2.97 5.12
N ALA A 26 -10.44 -2.70 4.61
CA ALA A 26 -9.24 -3.45 4.96
C ALA A 26 -8.96 -3.41 6.48
N ILE A 27 -9.10 -2.24 7.11
CA ILE A 27 -8.92 -2.10 8.57
C ILE A 27 -10.02 -2.84 9.34
N LEU A 28 -11.27 -2.76 8.88
CA LEU A 28 -12.40 -3.47 9.48
C LEU A 28 -12.19 -4.99 9.47
N VAL A 29 -11.71 -5.56 8.35
CA VAL A 29 -11.43 -7.00 8.25
C VAL A 29 -10.34 -7.40 9.25
N GLY A 30 -9.23 -6.66 9.32
CA GLY A 30 -8.16 -6.96 10.29
C GLY A 30 -8.62 -6.87 11.75
N LEU A 31 -9.51 -5.93 12.07
CA LEU A 31 -10.12 -5.85 13.40
C LEU A 31 -11.01 -7.07 13.69
N VAL A 32 -11.83 -7.49 12.73
CA VAL A 32 -12.70 -8.67 12.87
C VAL A 32 -11.87 -9.93 13.05
N ASP A 33 -10.77 -10.10 12.31
CA ASP A 33 -9.84 -11.22 12.47
C ASP A 33 -9.28 -11.27 13.89
N THR A 34 -8.83 -10.12 14.40
CA THR A 34 -8.30 -9.99 15.77
C THR A 34 -9.37 -10.36 16.81
N VAL A 35 -10.60 -9.87 16.64
CA VAL A 35 -11.72 -10.14 17.56
C VAL A 35 -12.19 -11.60 17.49
N MET A 36 -12.21 -12.21 16.30
CA MET A 36 -12.56 -13.61 16.12
C MET A 36 -11.59 -14.53 16.84
N VAL A 37 -10.28 -14.28 16.69
CA VAL A 37 -9.25 -15.01 17.42
C VAL A 37 -9.34 -14.75 18.92
N ALA A 38 -9.76 -13.55 19.33
CA ALA A 38 -9.95 -13.24 20.75
C ALA A 38 -11.04 -13.98 21.47
N ARG A 39 -12.02 -14.52 20.74
CA ARG A 39 -13.02 -15.42 21.33
C ARG A 39 -12.48 -16.82 21.64
N ALA A 40 -11.29 -17.18 21.15
CA ALA A 40 -10.67 -18.50 21.37
C ALA A 40 -9.84 -18.60 22.66
N GLY A 41 -9.59 -17.49 23.37
CA GLY A 41 -8.90 -17.45 24.66
C GLY A 41 -7.83 -16.36 24.77
N GLU A 42 -7.65 -15.79 25.96
CA GLU A 42 -6.78 -14.62 26.20
C GLU A 42 -5.29 -14.92 25.95
N GLU A 43 -4.83 -16.14 26.23
CA GLU A 43 -3.47 -16.59 25.90
C GLU A 43 -3.25 -16.71 24.39
N ALA A 44 -4.27 -17.15 23.64
CA ALA A 44 -4.21 -17.22 22.17
C ALA A 44 -4.19 -15.83 21.53
N VAL A 45 -4.89 -14.84 22.13
CA VAL A 45 -4.85 -13.43 21.68
C VAL A 45 -3.46 -12.85 21.76
N SER A 46 -2.78 -13.06 22.88
CA SER A 46 -1.43 -12.52 23.08
C SER A 46 -0.43 -13.11 22.08
N GLY A 47 -0.54 -14.41 21.81
CA GLY A 47 0.24 -15.09 20.78
C GLY A 47 -0.04 -14.54 19.37
N VAL A 48 -1.31 -14.39 19.00
CA VAL A 48 -1.69 -13.87 17.68
C VAL A 48 -1.32 -12.39 17.52
N ALA A 49 -1.45 -11.57 18.56
CA ALA A 49 -1.05 -10.17 18.53
C ALA A 49 0.47 -10.01 18.32
N LEU A 50 1.30 -10.87 18.92
CA LEU A 50 2.75 -10.85 18.70
C LEU A 50 3.09 -11.18 17.24
N VAL A 51 2.46 -12.22 16.69
CA VAL A 51 2.65 -12.61 15.28
C VAL A 51 2.13 -11.51 14.35
N ASP A 52 1.00 -10.90 14.64
CA ASP A 52 0.45 -9.80 13.85
C ASP A 52 1.41 -8.59 13.82
N ASN A 53 2.02 -8.23 14.96
CA ASN A 53 3.03 -7.17 15.00
C ASN A 53 4.24 -7.49 14.12
N ILE A 54 4.74 -8.73 14.14
CA ILE A 54 5.85 -9.16 13.27
C ILE A 54 5.43 -9.11 11.80
N ASN A 55 4.24 -9.60 11.47
CA ASN A 55 3.68 -9.55 10.12
C ASN A 55 3.55 -8.11 9.62
N ARG A 56 3.07 -7.21 10.48
CA ARG A 56 2.91 -5.78 10.18
C ARG A 56 4.25 -5.10 9.91
N LEU A 57 5.29 -5.46 10.66
CA LEU A 57 6.65 -4.99 10.42
C LEU A 57 7.15 -5.41 9.03
N ILE A 58 6.97 -6.68 8.66
CA ILE A 58 7.37 -7.21 7.34
C ILE A 58 6.62 -6.47 6.22
N ILE A 59 5.30 -6.31 6.35
CA ILE A 59 4.47 -5.58 5.39
C ILE A 59 4.90 -4.12 5.27
N GLN A 60 5.28 -3.47 6.38
CA GLN A 60 5.79 -2.09 6.35
C GLN A 60 7.12 -1.97 5.62
N VAL A 61 8.05 -2.91 5.82
CA VAL A 61 9.32 -2.93 5.07
C VAL A 61 9.07 -3.12 3.58
N MET A 62 8.20 -4.07 3.21
CA MET A 62 7.79 -4.29 1.82
C MET A 62 7.11 -3.06 1.23
N SER A 63 6.21 -2.41 1.98
CA SER A 63 5.53 -1.19 1.54
C SER A 63 6.48 -0.02 1.35
N ALA A 64 7.52 0.10 2.21
CA ALA A 64 8.55 1.12 2.07
C ALA A 64 9.38 0.90 0.80
N LEU A 65 9.76 -0.35 0.51
CA LEU A 65 10.42 -0.74 -0.74
C LEU A 65 9.54 -0.45 -1.96
N ALA A 66 8.26 -0.84 -1.90
CA ALA A 66 7.28 -0.58 -2.95
C ALA A 66 7.16 0.92 -3.27
N THR A 67 7.04 1.74 -2.23
CA THR A 67 6.90 3.20 -2.35
C THR A 67 8.18 3.82 -2.90
N GLY A 68 9.35 3.42 -2.40
CA GLY A 68 10.64 3.88 -2.92
C GLY A 68 10.83 3.53 -4.39
N GLY A 69 10.51 2.29 -4.78
CA GLY A 69 10.55 1.83 -6.16
C GLY A 69 9.58 2.56 -7.08
N ALA A 70 8.35 2.81 -6.62
CA ALA A 70 7.36 3.58 -7.36
C ALA A 70 7.83 5.03 -7.63
N VAL A 71 8.51 5.65 -6.66
CA VAL A 71 9.12 6.98 -6.83
C VAL A 71 10.21 6.95 -7.91
N ILE A 72 11.14 5.98 -7.86
CA ILE A 72 12.20 5.84 -8.88
C ILE A 72 11.61 5.57 -10.27
N CYS A 73 10.62 4.67 -10.36
CA CYS A 73 9.92 4.39 -11.62
C CYS A 73 9.23 5.64 -12.17
N SER A 74 8.56 6.41 -11.31
CA SER A 74 7.91 7.68 -11.68
C SER A 74 8.92 8.71 -12.18
N GLN A 75 10.11 8.79 -11.57
CA GLN A 75 11.20 9.65 -12.04
C GLN A 75 11.73 9.22 -13.41
N TYR A 76 11.90 7.92 -13.68
CA TYR A 76 12.32 7.43 -14.99
C TYR A 76 11.26 7.65 -16.08
N ILE A 77 9.98 7.49 -15.75
CA ILE A 77 8.87 7.81 -16.65
C ILE A 77 8.86 9.30 -16.97
N GLY A 78 9.01 10.17 -15.95
CA GLY A 78 9.07 11.63 -16.12
C GLY A 78 10.25 12.11 -16.97
N LYS A 79 11.40 11.39 -16.92
CA LYS A 79 12.56 11.64 -17.79
C LYS A 79 12.42 11.05 -19.21
N GLY A 80 11.32 10.38 -19.53
CA GLY A 80 11.09 9.73 -20.82
C GLY A 80 11.86 8.42 -21.03
N ILE A 81 12.56 7.91 -20.01
CA ILE A 81 13.43 6.72 -20.10
C ILE A 81 12.62 5.45 -19.81
N LYS A 82 11.66 5.13 -20.68
CA LYS A 82 10.71 4.01 -20.48
C LYS A 82 11.37 2.63 -20.29
N ARG A 83 12.55 2.41 -20.89
CA ARG A 83 13.27 1.14 -20.78
C ARG A 83 13.78 0.89 -19.36
N GLU A 84 14.40 1.89 -18.75
CA GLU A 84 14.91 1.78 -17.38
C GLU A 84 13.75 1.77 -16.36
N ALA A 85 12.65 2.50 -16.63
CA ALA A 85 11.43 2.39 -15.83
C ALA A 85 10.86 0.96 -15.80
N LYS A 86 10.81 0.27 -16.95
CA LYS A 86 10.36 -1.13 -17.01
C LYS A 86 11.29 -2.08 -16.26
N LYS A 87 12.61 -1.88 -16.35
CA LYS A 87 13.58 -2.71 -15.61
C LYS A 87 13.44 -2.51 -14.11
N ALA A 88 13.33 -1.26 -13.66
CA ALA A 88 13.15 -0.93 -12.25
C ALA A 88 11.84 -1.52 -11.71
N ALA A 89 10.74 -1.40 -12.47
CA ALA A 89 9.46 -2.00 -12.10
C ALA A 89 9.53 -3.53 -12.02
N ALA A 90 10.15 -4.18 -12.99
CA ALA A 90 10.31 -5.64 -12.99
C ALA A 90 11.22 -6.13 -11.84
N GLN A 91 12.26 -5.38 -11.49
CA GLN A 91 13.09 -5.69 -10.32
C GLN A 91 12.32 -5.51 -9.02
N LEU A 92 11.45 -4.51 -8.93
CA LEU A 92 10.60 -4.30 -7.77
C LEU A 92 9.59 -5.44 -7.59
N GLU A 93 8.97 -5.87 -8.70
CA GLU A 93 8.01 -6.99 -8.72
C GLU A 93 8.67 -8.35 -8.43
N LEU A 94 9.96 -8.52 -8.76
CA LEU A 94 10.72 -9.72 -8.39
C LEU A 94 11.10 -9.76 -6.91
N LEU A 95 11.31 -8.58 -6.30
CA LEU A 95 11.81 -8.45 -4.93
C LEU A 95 10.69 -8.48 -3.88
N MET A 96 9.45 -8.16 -4.27
CA MET A 96 8.24 -8.22 -3.43
C MET A 96 7.52 -9.55 -3.59
#